data_AF-A0AAU5D9I0-F1
#
_entry.id   AF-A0AAU5D9I0-F1
#
_cell.length_a   1.000
_cell.length_b   1.000
_cell.length_c   1.000
_cell.angle_alpha   90.00
_cell.angle_beta   90.00
_cell.angle_gamma   90.00
#
_symmetry.space_group_name_H-M   'P 1'
#
loop_
_entity.id
_entity.type
_entity.pdbx_description
1 polymer ?
#
loop_
_entity_poly.entity_id
_entity_poly.type
_entity_poly.pdbx_seq_one_letter_code
_entity_poly.pdbx_strand_id
1 'polypeptide(L)'
;MTSPPPGRRRRRIRRALPPPGLALALALLALPLAGAAARHAGPAPFGDRLTPRPATAGAPGPAAAPVLGTVPDPVPRLHGDAVEGRPPAGGPPVWTYRRDGRRPLVVRSHPGHALTLWDDGLVTDTAPADGTVRWHRAVPGLPADPAGVLQPLDPAARMIAVVTPARIAAFRTADGDLRWIATAPPGCAHDPARQARLGAVLLIARPCTGPDASWTDGVIAVDSLGRVGPHRRPLGNERPGEATHSPGK
;
A
#
# COMPACT_ATOMS: atom_id res chain seq x y z
N MET A 1 82.29 24.24 -41.31
CA MET A 1 81.06 23.40 -41.33
C MET A 1 80.54 23.33 -39.91
N THR A 2 79.54 24.15 -39.57
CA THR A 2 78.98 24.23 -38.21
C THR A 2 77.47 24.41 -38.35
N SER A 3 76.71 23.37 -37.97
CA SER A 3 75.25 23.31 -38.10
C SER A 3 74.54 24.28 -37.15
N PRO A 4 73.41 24.89 -37.54
CA PRO A 4 72.57 25.64 -36.62
C PRO A 4 71.61 24.70 -35.84
N PRO A 5 71.16 25.08 -34.63
CA PRO A 5 70.24 24.28 -33.82
C PRO A 5 68.78 24.44 -34.28
N PRO A 6 67.91 23.44 -34.02
CA PRO A 6 66.51 23.50 -34.44
C PRO A 6 65.67 24.40 -33.51
N GLY A 7 64.88 25.27 -34.13
CA GLY A 7 63.97 26.20 -33.46
C GLY A 7 62.80 25.52 -32.76
N ARG A 8 62.60 25.85 -31.48
CA ARG A 8 61.44 25.48 -30.65
C ARG A 8 60.18 26.19 -31.15
N ARG A 9 59.26 25.47 -31.82
CA ARG A 9 57.91 25.97 -32.13
C ARG A 9 57.03 25.97 -30.88
N ARG A 10 56.71 27.16 -30.35
CA ARG A 10 55.65 27.33 -29.34
C ARG A 10 54.28 27.07 -29.97
N ARG A 11 53.65 25.93 -29.64
CA ARG A 11 52.22 25.68 -29.94
C ARG A 11 51.35 26.57 -29.05
N ARG A 12 50.76 27.63 -29.62
CA ARG A 12 49.61 28.32 -29.01
C ARG A 12 48.37 27.44 -29.19
N ILE A 13 47.88 26.85 -28.12
CA ILE A 13 46.57 26.19 -28.09
C ILE A 13 45.51 27.30 -28.08
N ARG A 14 44.90 27.56 -29.23
CA ARG A 14 43.70 28.38 -29.31
C ARG A 14 42.53 27.54 -28.78
N ARG A 15 41.99 27.90 -27.62
CA ARG A 15 40.70 27.37 -27.16
C ARG A 15 39.64 27.92 -28.11
N ALA A 16 39.07 27.05 -28.94
CA ALA A 16 37.93 27.39 -29.78
C ALA A 16 36.71 27.54 -28.86
N LEU A 17 36.18 28.76 -28.76
CA LEU A 17 34.83 28.95 -28.24
C LEU A 17 33.84 28.41 -29.28
N PRO A 18 32.82 27.63 -28.88
CA PRO A 18 31.79 27.20 -29.80
C PRO A 18 31.00 28.42 -30.33
N PRO A 19 30.54 28.37 -31.59
CA PRO A 19 29.72 29.44 -32.16
C PRO A 19 28.40 29.61 -31.37
N PRO A 20 27.91 30.85 -31.19
CA PRO A 20 26.79 31.17 -30.30
C PRO A 20 25.49 30.43 -30.65
N GLY A 21 25.31 29.99 -31.90
CA GLY A 21 24.15 29.18 -32.32
C GLY A 21 24.13 27.75 -31.77
N LEU A 22 25.29 27.16 -31.49
CA LEU A 22 25.39 25.77 -31.03
C LEU A 22 25.12 25.64 -29.52
N ALA A 23 25.45 26.67 -28.75
CA ALA A 23 25.08 26.78 -27.34
C ALA A 23 23.56 26.96 -27.15
N LEU A 24 22.91 27.73 -28.04
CA LEU A 24 21.46 27.93 -27.99
C LEU A 24 20.68 26.66 -28.39
N ALA A 25 21.16 25.93 -29.40
CA ALA A 25 20.57 24.65 -29.81
C ALA A 25 20.69 23.55 -28.73
N LEU A 26 21.84 23.47 -28.05
CA LEU A 26 22.02 22.56 -26.91
C LEU A 26 21.15 22.93 -25.70
N ALA A 27 20.97 24.23 -25.42
CA ALA A 27 20.09 24.69 -24.35
C ALA A 27 18.61 24.32 -24.64
N LEU A 28 18.15 24.47 -25.88
CA LEU A 28 16.79 24.13 -26.31
C LEU A 28 16.52 22.61 -26.31
N LEU A 29 17.53 21.78 -26.55
CA LEU A 29 17.45 20.31 -26.41
C LEU A 29 17.51 19.82 -24.96
N ALA A 30 18.07 20.60 -24.03
CA ALA A 30 18.13 20.26 -22.60
C ALA A 30 16.82 20.54 -21.84
N LEU A 31 16.02 21.50 -22.30
CA LEU A 31 14.71 21.87 -21.72
C LEU A 31 13.69 20.71 -21.65
N PRO A 32 13.49 19.87 -22.69
CA PRO A 32 12.55 18.74 -22.59
C PRO A 32 13.07 17.60 -21.69
N LEU A 33 14.39 17.41 -21.58
CA LEU A 33 15.00 16.38 -20.73
C LEU A 33 14.93 16.75 -19.24
N ALA A 34 15.14 18.02 -18.89
CA ALA A 34 14.95 18.52 -17.54
C ALA A 34 13.47 18.45 -17.08
N GLY A 35 12.53 18.68 -18.01
CA GLY A 35 11.09 18.59 -17.73
C GLY A 35 10.60 17.15 -17.49
N ALA A 36 11.17 16.14 -18.15
CA ALA A 36 10.79 14.74 -17.94
C ALA A 36 11.26 14.21 -16.57
N ALA A 37 12.46 14.56 -16.13
CA ALA A 37 12.98 14.18 -14.81
C ALA A 37 12.25 14.93 -13.66
N ALA A 38 11.89 16.20 -13.86
CA ALA A 38 11.19 16.99 -12.84
C ALA A 38 9.74 16.53 -12.59
N ARG A 39 9.06 15.94 -13.58
CA ARG A 39 7.71 15.37 -13.42
C ARG A 39 7.68 14.11 -12.53
N HIS A 40 8.84 13.51 -12.24
CA HIS A 40 8.96 12.40 -11.28
C HIS A 40 9.37 12.84 -9.88
N ALA A 41 9.66 14.14 -9.68
CA ALA A 41 10.04 14.71 -8.41
C ALA A 41 8.93 15.58 -7.77
N GLY A 42 7.69 15.45 -8.27
CA GLY A 42 6.53 16.00 -7.57
C GLY A 42 6.34 15.29 -6.21
N PRO A 43 5.84 15.99 -5.17
CA PRO A 43 5.42 15.33 -3.95
C PRO A 43 4.46 14.19 -4.31
N ALA A 44 4.65 13.00 -3.72
CA ALA A 44 3.70 11.91 -3.88
C ALA A 44 2.30 12.45 -3.53
N PRO A 45 1.25 12.13 -4.30
CA PRO A 45 -0.07 12.77 -4.17
C PRO A 45 -0.69 12.63 -2.78
N PHE A 46 -0.26 11.62 -2.01
CA PHE A 46 -0.72 11.35 -0.65
C PHE A 46 0.33 11.63 0.45
N GLY A 47 1.42 12.34 0.11
CA GLY A 47 2.51 12.63 1.03
C GLY A 47 3.32 11.40 1.43
N ASP A 48 3.36 10.38 0.57
CA ASP A 48 4.03 9.11 0.84
C ASP A 48 5.55 9.29 0.98
N ARG A 49 6.11 8.72 2.05
CA ARG A 49 7.55 8.60 2.27
C ARG A 49 7.90 7.17 2.61
N LEU A 50 8.59 6.50 1.69
CA LEU A 50 9.16 5.18 1.90
C LEU A 50 10.68 5.31 2.09
N THR A 51 11.17 4.87 3.23
CA THR A 51 12.59 4.78 3.52
C THR A 51 12.99 3.31 3.51
N PRO A 52 13.54 2.78 2.40
CA PRO A 52 14.15 1.47 2.43
C PRO A 52 15.40 1.54 3.32
N ARG A 53 15.59 0.54 4.17
CA ARG A 53 16.81 0.39 4.96
C ARG A 53 17.58 -0.78 4.37
N PRO A 54 18.78 -0.56 3.81
CA PRO A 54 19.62 -1.67 3.42
C PRO A 54 19.83 -2.53 4.66
N ALA A 55 19.66 -3.85 4.54
CA ALA A 55 20.08 -4.76 5.58
C ALA A 55 21.56 -4.48 5.82
N THR A 56 21.90 -3.85 6.95
CA THR A 56 23.28 -3.58 7.30
C THR A 56 23.96 -4.94 7.29
N ALA A 57 24.86 -5.18 6.34
CA ALA A 57 25.67 -6.38 6.33
C ALA A 57 26.37 -6.43 7.69
N GLY A 58 25.93 -7.35 8.54
CA GLY A 58 26.65 -7.66 9.77
C GLY A 58 28.10 -7.93 9.40
N ALA A 59 29.01 -7.49 10.27
CA ALA A 59 30.44 -7.73 10.13
C ALA A 59 30.75 -9.15 9.62
N PRO A 60 31.78 -9.34 8.79
CA PRO A 60 32.07 -10.64 8.18
C PRO A 60 32.47 -11.66 9.26
N GLY A 61 31.49 -12.43 9.74
CA GLY A 61 31.69 -13.75 10.32
C GLY A 61 31.78 -14.77 9.17
N PRO A 62 32.53 -15.89 9.34
CA PRO A 62 32.82 -16.81 8.24
C PRO A 62 31.52 -17.30 7.60
N ALA A 63 31.46 -17.12 6.28
CA ALA A 63 30.30 -17.34 5.45
C ALA A 63 29.76 -18.77 5.58
N ALA A 64 28.62 -18.91 6.24
CA ALA A 64 27.67 -19.93 5.83
C ALA A 64 27.12 -19.47 4.46
N ALA A 65 27.32 -20.30 3.44
CA ALA A 65 26.75 -20.08 2.12
C ALA A 65 25.25 -19.75 2.22
N PRO A 66 24.71 -18.86 1.37
CA PRO A 66 23.27 -18.63 1.35
C PRO A 66 22.59 -19.93 0.96
N VAL A 67 21.90 -20.54 1.94
CA VAL A 67 20.91 -21.56 1.65
C VAL A 67 19.92 -20.91 0.69
N LEU A 68 19.63 -21.53 -0.44
CA LEU A 68 18.50 -21.20 -1.31
C LEU A 68 17.20 -21.42 -0.51
N GLY A 69 16.91 -20.49 0.37
CA GLY A 69 15.69 -20.40 1.14
C GLY A 69 15.06 -19.06 0.83
N THR A 70 13.75 -19.05 0.61
CA THR A 70 12.98 -17.81 0.51
C THR A 70 13.20 -17.02 1.80
N VAL A 71 13.79 -15.83 1.71
CA VAL A 71 13.85 -14.91 2.85
C VAL A 71 12.40 -14.59 3.23
N PRO A 72 11.96 -14.88 4.45
CA PRO A 72 10.58 -14.65 4.83
C PRO A 72 10.29 -13.15 4.83
N ASP A 73 9.09 -12.79 4.37
CA ASP A 73 8.66 -11.39 4.29
C ASP A 73 8.74 -10.70 5.66
N PRO A 74 9.18 -9.42 5.70
CA PRO A 74 9.08 -8.59 6.88
C PRO A 74 7.64 -8.51 7.40
N VAL A 75 7.49 -8.56 8.73
CA VAL A 75 6.21 -8.41 9.40
C VAL A 75 5.94 -6.91 9.61
N PRO A 76 4.85 -6.37 9.05
CA PRO A 76 4.50 -4.96 9.23
C PRO A 76 4.03 -4.70 10.67
N ARG A 77 4.49 -3.58 11.24
CA ARG A 77 4.18 -3.12 12.60
C ARG A 77 3.93 -1.62 12.60
N LEU A 78 3.05 -1.16 13.49
CA LEU A 78 2.91 0.27 13.77
C LEU A 78 4.07 0.74 14.64
N HIS A 79 4.66 1.89 14.30
CA HIS A 79 5.66 2.55 15.13
C HIS A 79 5.50 4.08 15.02
N GLY A 80 4.96 4.70 16.07
CA GLY A 80 4.66 6.14 16.04
C GLY A 80 3.68 6.49 14.93
N ASP A 81 4.11 7.34 14.00
CA ASP A 81 3.36 7.76 12.81
C ASP A 81 3.73 6.96 11.54
N ALA A 82 4.42 5.83 11.70
CA ALA A 82 4.92 5.02 10.60
C ALA A 82 4.43 3.57 10.66
N VAL A 83 4.49 2.92 9.50
CA VAL A 83 4.43 1.47 9.37
C VAL A 83 5.83 0.97 9.04
N GLU A 84 6.30 -0.02 9.79
CA GLU A 84 7.64 -0.59 9.65
C GLU A 84 7.55 -2.07 9.28
N GLY A 85 8.31 -2.49 8.28
CA GLY A 85 8.56 -3.91 8.02
C GLY A 85 9.73 -4.37 8.85
N ARG A 86 9.51 -5.32 9.75
CA ARG A 86 10.58 -5.89 10.58
C ARG A 86 10.82 -7.36 10.24
N PRO A 87 12.09 -7.83 10.24
CA PRO A 87 12.36 -9.24 10.05
C PRO A 87 11.61 -10.10 11.09
N PRO A 88 11.10 -11.30 10.72
CA PRO A 88 10.41 -12.18 11.66
C PRO A 88 11.28 -12.61 12.85
N ALA A 89 12.59 -12.75 12.63
CA ALA A 89 13.58 -13.05 13.66
C ALA A 89 13.84 -11.89 14.64
N GLY A 90 13.21 -10.73 14.43
CA GLY A 90 13.48 -9.49 15.15
C GLY A 90 14.60 -8.66 14.51
N GLY A 91 14.90 -7.51 15.10
CA GLY A 91 15.91 -6.57 14.62
C GLY A 91 15.34 -5.23 14.15
N PRO A 92 16.19 -4.37 13.53
CA PRO A 92 15.77 -3.08 13.01
C PRO A 92 14.81 -3.23 11.84
N PRO A 93 13.97 -2.22 11.56
CA PRO A 93 13.11 -2.23 10.39
C PRO A 93 13.93 -2.23 9.10
N VAL A 94 13.52 -3.04 8.12
CA VAL A 94 14.11 -3.10 6.76
C VAL A 94 13.47 -2.09 5.82
N TRP A 95 12.28 -1.60 6.15
CA TRP A 95 11.66 -0.46 5.50
C TRP A 95 10.73 0.26 6.48
N THR A 96 10.54 1.55 6.24
CA THR A 96 9.62 2.41 6.99
C THR A 96 8.78 3.21 6.01
N TYR A 97 7.46 3.12 6.12
CA TYR A 97 6.49 3.86 5.32
C TYR A 97 5.73 4.86 6.19
N ARG A 98 5.66 6.11 5.73
CA ARG A 98 4.98 7.24 6.38
C ARG A 98 4.12 7.99 5.38
N ARG A 99 3.12 8.70 5.90
CA ARG A 99 2.34 9.68 5.16
C ARG A 99 2.39 11.01 5.89
N ASP A 100 2.69 12.09 5.16
CA ASP A 100 2.86 13.42 5.75
C ASP A 100 1.62 13.87 6.54
N GLY A 101 1.81 14.14 7.83
CA GLY A 101 0.77 14.61 8.73
C GLY A 101 -0.33 13.57 9.04
N ARG A 102 -0.10 12.28 8.76
CA ARG A 102 -1.08 11.21 8.98
C ARG A 102 -0.53 10.13 9.89
N ARG A 103 -1.39 9.61 10.75
CA ARG A 103 -1.08 8.54 11.69
C ARG A 103 -1.72 7.22 11.23
N PRO A 104 -0.98 6.10 11.21
CA PRO A 104 -1.58 4.80 10.97
C PRO A 104 -2.33 4.35 12.24
N LEU A 105 -3.56 3.88 12.08
CA LEU A 105 -4.41 3.42 13.18
C LEU A 105 -4.32 1.91 13.39
N VAL A 106 -4.30 1.14 12.30
CA VAL A 106 -4.17 -0.32 12.32
C VAL A 106 -3.40 -0.77 11.10
N VAL A 107 -2.54 -1.76 11.27
CA VAL A 107 -1.88 -2.49 10.18
C VAL A 107 -2.19 -3.97 10.29
N ARG A 108 -2.40 -4.62 9.14
CA ARG A 108 -2.63 -6.06 9.05
C ARG A 108 -1.77 -6.67 7.95
N SER A 109 -1.07 -7.73 8.32
CA SER A 109 -0.35 -8.59 7.38
C SER A 109 -1.27 -9.67 6.84
N HIS A 110 -1.13 -9.96 5.55
CA HIS A 110 -1.70 -11.11 4.85
C HIS A 110 -0.70 -11.55 3.78
N PRO A 111 -0.68 -12.81 3.29
CA PRO A 111 0.23 -13.22 2.24
C PRO A 111 0.29 -12.24 1.08
N GLY A 112 1.47 -11.66 0.86
CA GLY A 112 1.73 -10.67 -0.17
C GLY A 112 1.20 -9.26 0.09
N HIS A 113 0.54 -8.96 1.22
CA HIS A 113 -0.08 -7.67 1.51
C HIS A 113 0.23 -7.14 2.92
N ALA A 114 0.42 -5.84 3.02
CA ALA A 114 0.51 -5.09 4.28
C ALA A 114 -0.48 -3.93 4.24
N LEU A 115 -1.69 -4.19 4.74
CA LEU A 115 -2.82 -3.27 4.67
C LEU A 115 -2.83 -2.36 5.89
N THR A 116 -2.92 -1.06 5.68
CA THR A 116 -2.93 -0.05 6.75
C THR A 116 -4.15 0.86 6.62
N LEU A 117 -4.87 1.09 7.72
CA LEU A 117 -5.89 2.13 7.84
C LEU A 117 -5.27 3.35 8.54
N TRP A 118 -5.45 4.51 7.94
CA TRP A 118 -4.94 5.79 8.42
C TRP A 118 -6.03 6.61 9.12
N ASP A 119 -5.60 7.57 9.93
CA ASP A 119 -6.46 8.50 10.66
C ASP A 119 -7.35 9.38 9.77
N ASP A 120 -7.03 9.52 8.49
CA ASP A 120 -7.89 10.22 7.53
C ASP A 120 -8.88 9.31 6.79
N GLY A 121 -9.00 8.05 7.22
CA GLY A 121 -9.88 7.06 6.58
C GLY A 121 -9.37 6.55 5.23
N LEU A 122 -8.11 6.83 4.89
CA LEU A 122 -7.43 6.19 3.77
C LEU A 122 -6.97 4.78 4.17
N VAL A 123 -7.07 3.85 3.24
CA VAL A 123 -6.48 2.52 3.32
C VAL A 123 -5.37 2.43 2.29
N THR A 124 -4.24 1.85 2.68
CA THR A 124 -3.11 1.60 1.78
C THR A 124 -2.71 0.14 1.84
N ASP A 125 -2.39 -0.46 0.69
CA ASP A 125 -1.66 -1.72 0.63
C ASP A 125 -0.20 -1.44 0.28
N THR A 126 0.71 -1.94 1.11
CA THR A 126 2.14 -1.98 0.78
C THR A 126 2.60 -3.42 0.56
N ALA A 127 3.58 -3.61 -0.32
CA ALA A 127 4.23 -4.89 -0.48
C ALA A 127 5.02 -5.23 0.80
N PRO A 128 4.81 -6.40 1.43
CA PRO A 128 5.54 -6.76 2.65
C PRO A 128 7.07 -6.79 2.48
N ALA A 129 7.55 -7.19 1.30
CA ALA A 129 8.97 -7.35 1.01
C ALA A 129 9.77 -6.03 1.13
N ASP A 130 9.23 -4.93 0.61
CA ASP A 130 9.98 -3.67 0.44
C ASP A 130 9.21 -2.41 0.87
N GLY A 131 7.96 -2.56 1.30
CA GLY A 131 7.10 -1.46 1.72
C GLY A 131 6.56 -0.60 0.58
N THR A 132 6.76 -0.99 -0.68
CA THR A 132 6.26 -0.24 -1.83
C THR A 132 4.74 -0.16 -1.81
N VAL A 133 4.18 1.04 -1.97
CA VAL A 133 2.73 1.23 -1.99
C VAL A 133 2.16 0.76 -3.32
N ARG A 134 1.16 -0.12 -3.27
CA ARG A 134 0.48 -0.67 -4.45
C ARG A 134 -0.78 0.07 -4.79
N TRP A 135 -1.54 0.48 -3.78
CA TRP A 135 -2.74 1.28 -3.96
C TRP A 135 -3.12 2.04 -2.69
N HIS A 136 -3.88 3.11 -2.90
CA HIS A 136 -4.54 3.92 -1.86
C HIS A 136 -6.03 4.00 -2.15
N ARG A 137 -6.88 3.92 -1.12
CA ARG A 137 -8.33 4.04 -1.24
C ARG A 137 -8.93 4.74 -0.05
N ALA A 138 -9.70 5.80 -0.29
CA ALA A 138 -10.52 6.39 0.75
C ALA A 138 -11.74 5.50 1.00
N VAL A 139 -12.11 5.32 2.26
CA VAL A 139 -13.42 4.74 2.57
C VAL A 139 -14.46 5.86 2.48
N PRO A 140 -15.45 5.76 1.57
CA PRO A 140 -16.45 6.81 1.42
C PRO A 140 -17.16 7.08 2.73
N GLY A 141 -17.27 8.37 3.10
CA GLY A 141 -18.01 8.84 4.27
C GLY A 141 -17.47 8.40 5.63
N LEU A 142 -16.20 7.97 5.73
CA LEU A 142 -15.55 7.86 7.03
C LEU A 142 -15.13 9.25 7.54
N PRO A 143 -15.30 9.51 8.85
CA PRO A 143 -14.71 10.68 9.48
C PRO A 143 -13.20 10.51 9.62
N ALA A 144 -12.53 11.58 10.06
CA ALA A 144 -11.21 11.48 10.65
C ALA A 144 -11.25 10.62 11.93
N ASP A 145 -10.10 10.02 12.25
CA ASP A 145 -9.89 9.04 13.31
C ASP A 145 -10.96 7.94 13.34
N PRO A 146 -11.18 7.23 12.22
CA PRO A 146 -12.17 6.17 12.19
C PRO A 146 -11.73 5.05 13.14
N ALA A 147 -12.44 4.90 14.26
CA ALA A 147 -12.24 3.81 15.21
C ALA A 147 -12.58 2.47 14.54
N GLY A 148 -11.65 1.92 13.76
CA GLY A 148 -11.91 0.81 12.86
C GLY A 148 -10.80 -0.22 12.82
N VAL A 149 -11.15 -1.40 12.31
CA VAL A 149 -10.23 -2.54 12.15
C VAL A 149 -10.26 -3.05 10.71
N LEU A 150 -9.19 -3.72 10.30
CA LEU A 150 -9.08 -4.39 9.01
C LEU A 150 -9.37 -5.88 9.18
N GLN A 151 -10.34 -6.44 8.45
CA GLN A 151 -10.73 -7.85 8.52
C GLN A 151 -10.74 -8.53 7.16
N PRO A 152 -10.00 -9.63 6.95
CA PRO A 152 -10.21 -10.51 5.81
C PRO A 152 -11.68 -10.90 5.69
N LEU A 153 -12.20 -11.01 4.48
CA LEU A 153 -13.58 -11.49 4.26
C LEU A 153 -13.63 -12.90 3.70
N ASP A 154 -12.49 -13.46 3.30
CA ASP A 154 -12.33 -14.84 2.84
C ASP A 154 -11.00 -15.42 3.36
N PRO A 155 -10.85 -16.76 3.42
CA PRO A 155 -9.64 -17.40 3.92
C PRO A 155 -8.37 -17.05 3.14
N ALA A 156 -8.50 -16.76 1.84
CA ALA A 156 -7.39 -16.33 1.00
C ALA A 156 -7.16 -14.81 1.06
N ALA A 157 -7.94 -14.08 1.88
CA ALA A 157 -8.11 -12.63 1.90
C ALA A 157 -7.90 -11.95 0.55
N ARG A 158 -8.64 -12.44 -0.45
CA ARG A 158 -8.84 -11.71 -1.71
C ARG A 158 -9.66 -10.44 -1.49
N MET A 159 -10.36 -10.38 -0.37
CA MET A 159 -11.16 -9.26 0.09
C MET A 159 -10.78 -8.86 1.53
N ILE A 160 -10.67 -7.55 1.77
CA ILE A 160 -10.49 -6.94 3.10
C ILE A 160 -11.67 -6.00 3.38
N ALA A 161 -12.22 -6.08 4.59
CA ALA A 161 -13.17 -5.11 5.13
C ALA A 161 -12.47 -4.11 6.05
N VAL A 162 -12.80 -2.84 5.88
CA VAL A 162 -12.66 -1.82 6.93
C VAL A 162 -13.96 -1.82 7.72
N VAL A 163 -13.90 -2.23 8.99
CA VAL A 163 -15.06 -2.27 9.89
C VAL A 163 -14.95 -1.08 10.84
N THR A 164 -15.91 -0.17 10.80
CA THR A 164 -16.05 0.96 11.72
C THR A 164 -17.46 0.99 12.31
N PRO A 165 -17.71 1.75 13.40
CA PRO A 165 -19.05 1.85 13.98
C PRO A 165 -20.15 2.24 12.99
N ALA A 166 -19.82 3.13 12.05
CA ALA A 166 -20.79 3.65 11.10
C ALA A 166 -21.01 2.74 9.88
N ARG A 167 -20.00 1.98 9.45
CA ARG A 167 -20.07 1.20 8.22
C ARG A 167 -19.00 0.10 8.12
N ILE A 168 -19.25 -0.85 7.25
CA ILE A 168 -18.30 -1.85 6.78
C ILE A 168 -18.08 -1.61 5.29
N ALA A 169 -16.84 -1.39 4.87
CA ALA A 169 -16.48 -1.21 3.46
C ALA A 169 -15.50 -2.29 3.02
N ALA A 170 -15.80 -2.97 1.92
CA ALA A 170 -15.01 -4.09 1.44
C ALA A 170 -14.27 -3.76 0.16
N PHE A 171 -12.96 -4.03 0.16
CA PHE A 171 -12.06 -3.79 -0.95
C PHE A 171 -11.44 -5.10 -1.41
N ARG A 172 -11.22 -5.23 -2.71
CA ARG A 172 -10.39 -6.30 -3.26
C ARG A 172 -8.92 -6.01 -2.94
N THR A 173 -8.19 -6.96 -2.38
CA THR A 173 -6.81 -6.76 -1.95
C THR A 173 -5.84 -6.56 -3.12
N ALA A 174 -6.14 -7.15 -4.29
CA ALA A 174 -5.29 -7.09 -5.47
C ALA A 174 -5.10 -5.66 -6.03
N ASP A 175 -6.10 -4.80 -5.93
CA ASP A 175 -6.09 -3.46 -6.55
C ASP A 175 -6.79 -2.37 -5.73
N GLY A 176 -7.38 -2.70 -4.59
CA GLY A 176 -8.12 -1.78 -3.74
C GLY A 176 -9.52 -1.47 -4.28
N ASP A 177 -10.06 -2.20 -5.24
CA ASP A 177 -11.39 -1.85 -5.74
C ASP A 177 -12.47 -2.06 -4.70
N LEU A 178 -13.23 -1.00 -4.42
CA LEU A 178 -14.39 -1.04 -3.52
C LEU A 178 -15.47 -1.93 -4.14
N ARG A 179 -15.89 -2.95 -3.40
CA ARG A 179 -16.90 -3.92 -3.86
C ARG A 179 -18.26 -3.68 -3.25
N TRP A 180 -18.30 -3.34 -1.97
CA TRP A 180 -19.56 -3.07 -1.29
C TRP A 180 -19.36 -2.27 -0.02
N ILE A 181 -20.44 -1.61 0.40
CA ILE A 181 -20.54 -0.90 1.68
C ILE A 181 -21.83 -1.38 2.37
N ALA A 182 -21.72 -1.69 3.65
CA ALA A 182 -22.85 -1.91 4.53
C ALA A 182 -22.85 -0.81 5.61
N THR A 183 -23.85 0.05 5.61
CA THR A 183 -24.00 1.11 6.61
C THR A 183 -24.75 0.58 7.83
N ALA A 184 -24.37 1.01 9.02
CA ALA A 184 -25.15 0.75 10.22
C ALA A 184 -26.54 1.41 10.10
N PRO A 185 -27.64 0.69 10.38
CA PRO A 185 -28.96 1.30 10.44
C PRO A 185 -29.02 2.41 11.52
N PRO A 186 -29.97 3.37 11.40
CA PRO A 186 -30.19 4.35 12.46
C PRO A 186 -30.40 3.70 13.83
N GLY A 187 -29.77 4.25 14.87
CA GLY A 187 -29.81 3.70 16.22
C GLY A 187 -28.92 2.47 16.43
N CYS A 188 -28.20 2.00 15.41
CA CYS A 188 -27.24 0.90 15.52
C CYS A 188 -25.81 1.37 15.25
N ALA A 189 -24.85 0.65 15.80
CA ALA A 189 -23.44 0.81 15.47
C ALA A 189 -22.79 -0.57 15.34
N HIS A 190 -21.91 -0.76 14.37
CA HIS A 190 -21.05 -1.94 14.36
C HIS A 190 -20.04 -1.85 15.52
N ASP A 191 -19.65 -3.00 16.05
CA ASP A 191 -18.61 -3.09 17.06
C ASP A 191 -17.38 -3.80 16.44
N PRO A 192 -16.38 -3.03 15.99
CA PRO A 192 -15.19 -3.58 15.35
C PRO A 192 -14.38 -4.52 16.25
N ALA A 193 -14.53 -4.42 17.58
CA ALA A 193 -13.81 -5.25 18.54
C ALA A 193 -14.54 -6.57 18.84
N ARG A 194 -15.86 -6.64 18.65
CA ARG A 194 -16.67 -7.84 18.90
C ARG A 194 -17.07 -8.53 17.60
N GLN A 195 -16.27 -9.53 17.23
CA GLN A 195 -16.43 -10.29 16.01
C GLN A 195 -16.13 -11.78 16.18
N ALA A 196 -16.72 -12.60 15.33
CA ALA A 196 -16.47 -14.04 15.26
C ALA A 196 -16.43 -14.51 13.81
N ARG A 197 -15.70 -15.58 13.52
CA ARG A 197 -15.65 -16.18 12.19
C ARG A 197 -16.32 -17.55 12.19
N LEU A 198 -17.20 -17.76 11.23
CA LEU A 198 -17.84 -19.04 10.96
C LEU A 198 -17.60 -19.43 9.50
N GLY A 199 -16.57 -20.24 9.25
CA GLY A 199 -16.09 -20.53 7.90
C GLY A 199 -15.69 -19.27 7.14
N ALA A 200 -16.34 -19.02 5.99
CA ALA A 200 -16.12 -17.81 5.18
C ALA A 200 -16.89 -16.58 5.68
N VAL A 201 -17.76 -16.73 6.68
CA VAL A 201 -18.60 -15.64 7.19
C VAL A 201 -17.93 -14.96 8.38
N LEU A 202 -17.92 -13.63 8.37
CA LEU A 202 -17.58 -12.77 9.49
C LEU A 202 -18.86 -12.28 10.16
N LEU A 203 -19.04 -12.64 11.43
CA LEU A 203 -20.08 -12.13 12.31
C LEU A 203 -19.52 -10.92 13.06
N ILE A 204 -20.24 -9.81 13.05
CA ILE A 204 -19.85 -8.57 13.73
C ILE A 204 -21.02 -8.16 14.62
N ALA A 205 -20.76 -7.93 15.91
CA ALA A 205 -21.77 -7.40 16.80
C ALA A 205 -22.18 -6.01 16.33
N ARG A 206 -23.48 -5.75 16.39
CA ARG A 206 -24.09 -4.49 15.96
C ARG A 206 -25.13 -4.08 16.99
N PRO A 207 -24.72 -3.62 18.19
CA PRO A 207 -25.66 -3.13 19.18
C PRO A 207 -26.57 -2.06 18.58
N CYS A 208 -27.86 -2.18 18.88
CA CYS A 208 -28.90 -1.25 18.47
C CYS A 208 -29.62 -0.71 19.71
N THR A 209 -29.88 0.58 19.76
CA THR A 209 -30.67 1.24 20.79
C THR A 209 -32.09 1.44 20.28
N GLY A 210 -33.07 0.90 20.98
CA GLY A 210 -34.48 1.10 20.67
C GLY A 210 -35.37 0.06 21.36
N PRO A 211 -36.63 0.41 21.68
CA PRO A 211 -37.55 -0.50 22.35
C PRO A 211 -37.92 -1.74 21.50
N ASP A 212 -37.85 -1.61 20.17
CA ASP A 212 -38.20 -2.67 19.22
C ASP A 212 -36.98 -3.44 18.67
N ALA A 213 -35.78 -3.22 19.23
CA ALA A 213 -34.57 -3.87 18.73
C ALA A 213 -34.63 -5.39 18.98
N SER A 214 -34.71 -6.18 17.90
CA SER A 214 -34.64 -7.63 18.02
C SER A 214 -33.20 -8.06 18.30
N TRP A 215 -33.02 -9.18 19.03
CA TRP A 215 -31.68 -9.72 19.27
C TRP A 215 -30.94 -10.06 17.96
N THR A 216 -31.69 -10.42 16.90
CA THR A 216 -31.15 -10.66 15.57
C THR A 216 -30.64 -9.41 14.85
N ASP A 217 -31.10 -8.22 15.24
CA ASP A 217 -30.56 -6.96 14.73
C ASP A 217 -29.19 -6.63 15.33
N GLY A 218 -28.91 -7.22 16.49
CA GLY A 218 -27.70 -7.11 17.30
C GLY A 218 -26.44 -7.70 16.67
N VAL A 219 -26.55 -8.35 15.50
CA VAL A 219 -25.42 -8.95 14.76
C VAL A 219 -25.62 -8.73 13.27
N ILE A 220 -24.51 -8.51 12.55
CA ILE A 220 -24.48 -8.60 11.09
C ILE A 220 -23.53 -9.71 10.65
N ALA A 221 -23.98 -10.52 9.70
CA ALA A 221 -23.16 -11.51 9.02
C ALA A 221 -22.73 -10.95 7.65
N VAL A 222 -21.43 -10.97 7.36
CA VAL A 222 -20.87 -10.53 6.09
C VAL A 222 -19.86 -11.53 5.54
N ASP A 223 -19.69 -11.57 4.23
CA ASP A 223 -18.65 -12.34 3.56
C ASP A 223 -18.04 -11.52 2.40
N SER A 224 -17.17 -12.14 1.59
CA SER A 224 -16.56 -11.48 0.43
C SER A 224 -17.57 -10.81 -0.52
N LEU A 225 -18.84 -11.20 -0.49
CA LEU A 225 -19.91 -10.79 -1.38
C LEU A 225 -21.00 -9.96 -0.67
N GLY A 226 -20.74 -9.45 0.53
CA GLY A 226 -21.62 -8.51 1.25
C GLY A 226 -22.36 -9.12 2.44
N ARG A 227 -23.50 -8.54 2.81
CA ARG A 227 -24.35 -9.04 3.90
C ARG A 227 -24.92 -10.40 3.54
N VAL A 228 -24.71 -11.39 4.41
CA VAL A 228 -25.30 -12.74 4.28
C VAL A 228 -26.76 -12.69 4.69
N GLY A 229 -27.65 -13.22 3.84
CA GLY A 229 -29.08 -13.31 4.11
C GLY A 229 -29.83 -14.14 3.07
N PRO A 230 -31.10 -14.52 3.35
CA PRO A 230 -31.86 -15.51 2.57
C PRO A 230 -32.08 -15.16 1.10
N HIS A 231 -32.03 -13.86 0.76
CA HIS A 231 -32.32 -13.34 -0.59
C HIS A 231 -31.13 -12.57 -1.18
N ARG A 232 -29.90 -12.92 -0.78
CA ARG A 232 -28.71 -12.24 -1.25
C ARG A 232 -28.56 -12.40 -2.77
N ARG A 233 -28.52 -11.27 -3.49
CA ARG A 233 -27.99 -11.23 -4.86
C ARG A 233 -26.45 -11.21 -4.79
N PRO A 234 -25.74 -12.12 -5.50
CA PRO A 234 -24.29 -12.05 -5.60
C PRO A 234 -23.83 -10.69 -6.16
N LEU A 235 -22.85 -10.06 -5.53
CA LEU A 235 -22.36 -8.73 -5.92
C LEU A 235 -21.33 -8.76 -7.08
N GLY A 236 -21.11 -9.92 -7.72
CA GLY A 236 -20.21 -10.03 -8.88
C GLY A 236 -18.75 -9.73 -8.54
N ASN A 237 -18.22 -10.32 -7.45
CA ASN A 237 -16.84 -10.06 -7.03
C ASN A 237 -15.76 -10.86 -7.78
N GLU A 238 -16.17 -11.63 -8.78
CA GLU A 238 -15.26 -12.30 -9.71
C GLU A 238 -14.53 -11.26 -10.58
N ARG A 239 -13.31 -11.58 -11.02
CA ARG A 239 -12.64 -10.75 -12.04
C ARG A 239 -13.38 -10.88 -13.37
N PRO A 240 -13.47 -9.81 -14.19
CA PRO A 240 -13.81 -9.98 -15.59
C PRO A 240 -12.88 -11.03 -16.23
N GLY A 241 -13.44 -12.15 -16.69
CA GLY A 241 -12.69 -13.29 -17.25
C GLY A 241 -12.49 -14.50 -16.32
N GLU A 242 -12.93 -14.44 -15.06
CA GLU A 242 -12.87 -15.57 -14.11
C GLU A 242 -14.18 -16.39 -14.08
N ALA A 243 -15.06 -16.20 -15.08
CA ALA A 243 -16.27 -16.99 -15.21
C ALA A 243 -15.88 -18.46 -15.39
N THR A 244 -15.97 -19.22 -14.31
CA THR A 244 -15.88 -20.67 -14.33
C THR A 244 -16.92 -21.19 -15.31
N HIS A 245 -16.45 -21.92 -16.31
CA HIS A 245 -17.23 -22.79 -17.16
C HIS A 245 -18.15 -23.62 -16.27
N SER A 246 -19.44 -23.27 -16.20
CA SER A 246 -20.44 -24.18 -15.64
C SER A 246 -20.49 -25.39 -16.57
N PRO A 247 -20.27 -26.63 -16.09
CA PRO A 247 -20.60 -27.78 -16.89
C PRO A 247 -22.11 -27.75 -17.08
N GLY A 248 -22.52 -27.64 -18.34
CA GLY A 248 -23.91 -27.69 -18.75
C GLY A 248 -24.58 -28.97 -18.23
N LYS A 249 -25.86 -28.83 -17.91
CA LYS A 249 -26.80 -29.91 -17.65
C LYS A 249 -26.70 -31.05 -18.65
#